data_AF-A0A1M5MZL1-F1
#
_entry.id   AF-A0A1M5MZL1-F1
#
_cell.length_a   1.000
_cell.length_b   1.000
_cell.length_c   1.000
_cell.angle_alpha   90.00
_cell.angle_beta   90.00
_cell.angle_gamma   90.00
#
_symmetry.space_group_name_H-M   'P 1'
#
loop_
_entity.id
_entity.type
_entity.pdbx_description
1 polymer ?
#
loop_
_entity_poly.entity_id
_entity_poly.type
_entity_poly.pdbx_seq_one_letter_code
_entity_poly.pdbx_strand_id
1 'polypeptide(L)' 'MIGDYSSINDHLDTARRHADHAEKKADPAIYREAIDELVAAIRLLMRNSKESDD' A
#
# COMPACT_ATOMS: atom_id res chain seq x y z
N MET A 1 3.34 20.45 -9.37
CA MET A 1 3.33 19.63 -8.14
C MET A 1 3.86 18.27 -8.54
N ILE A 2 4.99 17.82 -8.00
CA ILE A 2 5.36 16.41 -8.08
C ILE A 2 4.17 15.68 -7.42
N GLY A 3 3.46 14.83 -8.18
CA GLY A 3 2.23 14.18 -7.72
C GLY A 3 2.44 13.61 -6.32
N ASP A 4 1.46 13.76 -5.44
CA ASP A 4 1.62 13.50 -4.02
C ASP A 4 1.72 11.98 -3.76
N TYR A 5 2.90 11.40 -4.01
CA TYR A 5 3.21 9.98 -3.81
C TYR A 5 3.38 9.65 -2.32
N SER A 6 3.24 10.63 -1.41
CA SER A 6 3.31 10.43 0.04
C SER A 6 2.31 9.37 0.50
N SER A 7 1.06 9.46 0.02
CA SER A 7 -0.01 8.54 0.37
C SER A 7 0.28 7.12 -0.12
N ILE A 8 0.91 6.97 -1.30
CA ILE A 8 1.31 5.66 -1.83
C ILE A 8 2.40 5.06 -0.93
N ASN A 9 3.41 5.85 -0.55
CA ASN A 9 4.46 5.39 0.34
C ASN A 9 3.92 5.00 1.73
N ASP A 10 2.96 5.73 2.27
CA ASP A 10 2.33 5.42 3.55
C ASP A 10 1.60 4.07 3.53
N HIS A 11 0.87 3.77 2.45
CA HIS A 11 0.23 2.47 2.27
C HIS A 11 1.27 1.35 2.12
N LEU A 12 2.36 1.56 1.38
CA LEU A 12 3.44 0.57 1.24
C LEU A 12 4.15 0.29 2.58
N ASP A 13 4.44 1.32 3.37
CA ASP A 13 5.06 1.17 4.68
C ASP A 13 4.11 0.47 5.68
N THR A 14 2.81 0.76 5.61
CA THR A 14 1.79 0.10 6.43
C THR A 14 1.65 -1.38 6.05
N ALA A 15 1.61 -1.69 4.75
CA ALA A 15 1.62 -3.06 4.26
C ALA A 15 2.81 -3.87 4.79
N ARG A 16 4.02 -3.28 4.75
CA ARG A 16 5.23 -3.93 5.28
C ARG A 16 5.11 -4.21 6.77
N ARG A 17 4.60 -3.26 7.55
CA ARG A 17 4.39 -3.46 9.00
C ARG A 17 3.39 -4.57 9.29
N HIS A 18 2.29 -4.65 8.55
CA HIS A 18 1.32 -5.74 8.67
C HIS A 18 1.96 -7.09 8.35
N ALA A 19 2.74 -7.19 7.27
CA ALA A 19 3.43 -8.43 6.91
C ALA A 19 4.46 -8.86 7.98
N ASP A 20 5.29 -7.92 8.47
CA ASP A 20 6.27 -8.19 9.53
C ASP A 20 5.58 -8.65 10.84
N HIS A 21 4.42 -8.08 11.15
CA HIS A 21 3.65 -8.44 12.33
C HIS A 21 2.97 -9.80 12.15
N ALA A 22 2.43 -10.10 10.97
CA ALA A 22 1.87 -11.41 10.62
C ALA A 22 2.91 -12.52 10.78
N GLU A 23 4.13 -12.28 10.28
CA GLU A 23 5.27 -13.20 10.41
C GLU A 23 5.65 -13.40 11.89
N LYS A 24 5.85 -12.30 12.63
CA LYS A 24 6.24 -12.36 14.06
C LYS A 24 5.21 -13.04 14.95
N LYS A 25 3.92 -12.88 14.66
CA LYS A 25 2.83 -13.49 15.45
C LYS A 25 2.37 -14.84 14.93
N ALA A 26 2.93 -15.31 13.81
CA ALA A 26 2.45 -16.48 13.08
C ALA A 26 0.93 -16.42 12.82
N ASP A 27 0.40 -15.22 12.56
CA ASP A 27 -1.02 -14.99 12.32
C ASP A 27 -1.24 -14.67 10.84
N PRO A 28 -1.66 -15.66 10.04
CA PRO A 28 -1.82 -15.48 8.60
C PRO A 28 -2.97 -14.55 8.22
N ALA A 29 -3.90 -14.23 9.13
CA ALA A 29 -4.98 -13.29 8.84
C ALA A 29 -4.45 -11.87 8.59
N ILE A 30 -3.36 -11.49 9.24
CA ILE A 30 -2.76 -10.16 9.15
C ILE A 30 -2.08 -9.94 7.79
N TYR A 31 -1.68 -11.01 7.07
CA TYR A 31 -1.23 -10.87 5.68
C TYR A 31 -2.33 -10.34 4.76
N ARG A 32 -3.60 -10.55 5.09
CA ARG A 32 -4.71 -9.99 4.31
C ARG A 32 -4.75 -8.47 4.41
N GLU A 33 -4.53 -7.93 5.62
CA GLU A 33 -4.41 -6.49 5.84
C GLU A 33 -3.19 -5.92 5.11
N ALA A 34 -2.06 -6.63 5.08
CA ALA A 34 -0.90 -6.24 4.29
C ALA A 34 -1.22 -6.17 2.78
N ILE A 35 -1.95 -7.16 2.26
CA ILE A 35 -2.36 -7.22 0.85
C ILE A 35 -3.35 -6.09 0.53
N ASP A 36 -4.30 -5.79 1.41
CA ASP A 36 -5.28 -4.73 1.19
C ASP A 36 -4.60 -3.35 1.08
N GLU A 37 -3.59 -3.10 1.92
CA GLU A 37 -2.76 -1.89 1.85
C GLU A 37 -1.95 -1.81 0.53
N LEU A 38 -1.39 -2.93 0.05
CA LEU A 38 -0.73 -2.98 -1.27
C LEU A 38 -1.70 -2.67 -2.40
N VAL A 39 -2.92 -3.21 -2.35
CA VAL A 39 -3.95 -2.94 -3.35
C VAL A 39 -4.35 -1.46 -3.34
N ALA A 40 -4.45 -0.84 -2.17
CA ALA A 40 -4.72 0.60 -2.05
C ALA A 40 -3.61 1.44 -2.70
N ALA A 41 -2.34 1.14 -2.40
CA ALA A 41 -1.18 1.81 -3.00
C ALA A 41 -1.19 1.71 -4.55
N ILE A 42 -1.46 0.52 -5.09
CA ILE A 42 -1.53 0.30 -6.55
C ILE A 42 -2.68 1.10 -7.19
N ARG A 43 -3.85 1.13 -6.55
CA ARG A 43 -5.00 1.91 -7.06
C ARG A 43 -4.71 3.40 -7.11
N LEU A 44 -4.06 3.93 -6.08
CA LEU A 44 -3.62 5.33 -6.05
C LEU A 44 -2.60 5.61 -7.16
N LEU A 45 -1.63 4.72 -7.36
CA LEU A 45 -0.66 4.85 -8.46
C LEU A 45 -1.35 4.89 -9.82
N MET A 46 -2.27 3.95 -10.09
CA MET A 46 -3.03 3.89 -11.34
C MET A 46 -3.88 5.15 -11.56
N ARG A 47 -4.48 5.71 -10.50
CA ARG A 47 -5.23 6.96 -10.59
C ARG A 47 -4.32 8.12 -10.95
N ASN A 48 -3.20 8.27 -10.25
CA ASN A 48 -2.25 9.35 -10.50
C ASN A 48 -1.65 9.28 -11.91
N SER A 49 -1.41 8.07 -12.42
CA SER A 49 -0.97 7.87 -13.81
C SER A 49 -2.02 8.32 -14.83
N LYS A 50 -3.31 8.01 -14.61
CA LYS A 50 -4.39 8.49 -15.48
C LYS A 50 -4.55 10.01 -15.45
N GLU A 51 -4.46 10.63 -14.27
CA GLU A 51 -4.53 12.08 -14.11
C GLU A 51 -3.31 12.81 -14.70
N SER A 52 -2.22 12.10 -15.02
CA SER A 52 -1.03 12.68 -15.66
C SER A 52 -1.07 12.62 -17.20
N ASP A 53 -1.96 11.81 -17.76
CA ASP A 53 -2.13 11.62 -19.22
C ASP A 53 -3.19 12.57 -19.83
N ASP A 54 -4.03 13.22 -19.00
CA ASP A 54 -5.04 14.24 -19.37
C ASP A 54 -4.49 15.68 -19.20
#